data_AF-A0A4Y3W9Y7-F1
#
_entry.id   AF-A0A4Y3W9Y7-F1
#
_cell.length_a   1.000
_cell.length_b   1.000
_cell.length_c   1.000
_cell.angle_alpha   90.00
_cell.angle_beta   90.00
_cell.angle_gamma   90.00
#
_symmetry.space_group_name_H-M   'P 1'
#
loop_
_entity.id
_entity.type
_entity.pdbx_description
1 polymer ?
#
loop_
_entity_poly.entity_id
_entity_poly.type
_entity_poly.pdbx_seq_one_letter_code
_entity_poly.pdbx_strand_id
1 'polypeptide(L)'
;MRSELVIRFGYGHVIPWVNRLEDGTLRAIAGPDQLALRTTAPLRGDDFKTISEFTVSDGETVPFVLSYATSHLPLPKPIDADATLAKTEAFWTEWAERCRYKGPWADAVVRSHLVLKALTYEPTGGIVAAPTTSLPELPGGPRNWDYRFCWLRDSTFSLLSPMNAGYFDGARAWRDWLLRAVAGSPSRIQIIYGLAGECDLTERELAWLPGYQRSLPVRIGNAAHRQLQLDVYGEVMDTFHHARRGGLEHSEAVGGSARSFRIWRRFGSGPTKASGNAQREPPLHALQSNGLGGVRPRHSQRRAVHLEAPLERWRGIRSQIHEEVCRRGFNAKIGSFVQCYGGKTLDASLLLIPLVGFLPAGDPRSHCRDRRAPADGRWLCPSLRFFGYRGCDCHPAKERFSLAVFGSPTI
;
A
#
# COMPACT_ATOMS: atom_id res chain seq x y z
N MET A 1 -16.11 33.21 15.68
CA MET A 1 -15.45 32.26 14.76
C MET A 1 -15.19 32.93 13.43
N ARG A 2 -14.04 32.67 12.80
CA ARG A 2 -13.74 33.08 11.41
C ARG A 2 -13.26 31.87 10.64
N SER A 3 -13.83 31.64 9.46
CA SER A 3 -13.46 30.56 8.55
C SER A 3 -13.06 31.13 7.18
N GLU A 4 -12.05 30.52 6.58
CA GLU A 4 -11.57 30.83 5.23
C GLU A 4 -11.50 29.52 4.43
N LEU A 5 -12.25 29.47 3.33
CA LEU A 5 -12.21 28.36 2.38
C LEU A 5 -11.56 28.84 1.07
N VAL A 6 -10.41 28.23 0.76
CA VAL A 6 -9.65 28.48 -0.48
C VAL A 6 -9.66 27.21 -1.32
N ILE A 7 -10.44 27.21 -2.40
CA ILE A 7 -10.60 26.04 -3.27
C ILE A 7 -9.61 26.15 -4.43
N ARG A 8 -8.80 25.11 -4.63
CA ARG A 8 -7.91 24.98 -5.78
C ARG A 8 -7.91 23.55 -6.31
N PHE A 9 -8.36 23.35 -7.54
CA PHE A 9 -8.31 22.06 -8.23
C PHE A 9 -7.01 21.91 -9.01
N GLY A 10 -6.79 20.72 -9.59
CA GLY A 10 -5.61 20.45 -10.42
C GLY A 10 -4.28 20.68 -9.69
N TYR A 11 -4.18 20.24 -8.44
CA TYR A 11 -3.00 20.42 -7.59
C TYR A 11 -2.62 21.90 -7.37
N GLY A 12 -3.59 22.74 -7.04
CA GLY A 12 -3.36 24.14 -6.70
C GLY A 12 -3.46 25.12 -7.87
N HIS A 13 -3.55 24.63 -9.11
CA HIS A 13 -3.50 25.48 -10.31
C HIS A 13 -4.82 26.11 -10.73
N VAL A 14 -5.94 25.43 -10.47
CA VAL A 14 -7.21 25.83 -11.06
C VAL A 14 -8.09 26.47 -10.01
N ILE A 15 -8.38 27.75 -10.20
CA ILE A 15 -9.34 28.50 -9.39
C ILE A 15 -10.73 28.22 -9.97
N PRO A 16 -11.68 27.68 -9.18
CA PRO A 16 -13.01 27.39 -9.69
C PRO A 16 -13.86 28.63 -9.87
N TRP A 17 -14.87 28.52 -10.73
CA TRP A 17 -16.00 29.44 -10.70
C TRP A 17 -16.88 29.10 -9.51
N VAL A 18 -17.27 30.14 -8.77
CA VAL A 18 -18.08 30.00 -7.57
C VAL A 18 -19.38 30.78 -7.75
N ASN A 19 -20.50 30.10 -7.54
CA ASN A 19 -21.82 30.71 -7.57
C ASN A 19 -22.67 30.22 -6.40
N ARG A 20 -23.64 31.03 -5.99
CA ARG A 20 -24.65 30.64 -5.01
C ARG A 20 -25.90 30.16 -5.73
N LEU A 21 -26.44 29.02 -5.30
CA LEU A 21 -27.70 28.47 -5.80
C LEU A 21 -28.89 29.07 -5.05
N GLU A 22 -30.11 28.84 -5.56
CA GLU A 22 -31.35 29.36 -4.96
C GLU A 22 -31.58 28.89 -3.52
N ASP A 23 -31.11 27.68 -3.18
CA ASP A 23 -31.17 27.11 -1.83
C ASP A 23 -30.07 27.62 -0.88
N GLY A 24 -29.27 28.60 -1.31
CA GLY A 24 -28.16 29.16 -0.54
C GLY A 24 -26.85 28.37 -0.63
N THR A 25 -26.85 27.18 -1.24
CA THR A 25 -25.64 26.35 -1.45
C THR A 25 -24.60 27.12 -2.24
N LEU A 26 -23.35 27.10 -1.77
CA LEU A 26 -22.22 27.62 -2.54
C LEU A 26 -21.64 26.48 -3.39
N ARG A 27 -21.73 26.62 -4.71
CA ARG A 27 -21.19 25.66 -5.67
C ARG A 27 -19.88 26.21 -6.23
N ALA A 28 -18.86 25.36 -6.29
CA ALA A 28 -17.58 25.65 -6.94
C ALA A 28 -17.31 24.61 -8.01
N ILE A 29 -16.98 25.02 -9.24
CA ILE A 29 -16.76 24.10 -10.38
C ILE A 29 -15.46 24.47 -11.09
N ALA A 30 -14.67 23.46 -11.42
CA ALA A 30 -13.54 23.59 -12.34
C ALA A 30 -13.31 22.29 -13.10
N GLY A 31 -13.41 22.32 -14.43
CA GLY A 31 -13.13 21.15 -15.27
C GLY A 31 -13.99 19.94 -14.87
N PRO A 32 -13.38 18.79 -14.51
CA PRO A 32 -14.11 17.59 -14.13
C PRO A 32 -14.67 17.63 -12.70
N ASP A 33 -14.31 18.63 -11.90
CA ASP A 33 -14.56 18.66 -10.47
C ASP A 33 -15.66 19.68 -10.12
N GLN A 34 -16.52 19.32 -9.17
CA GLN A 34 -17.38 20.29 -8.49
C GLN A 34 -17.48 20.00 -7.00
N LEU A 35 -17.62 21.08 -6.22
CA LEU A 35 -17.85 21.07 -4.79
C LEU A 35 -19.15 21.83 -4.47
N ALA A 36 -19.87 21.38 -3.46
CA ALA A 36 -20.98 22.09 -2.85
C ALA A 36 -20.71 22.28 -1.35
N LEU A 37 -20.64 23.54 -0.92
CA LEU A 37 -20.59 23.92 0.48
C LEU A 37 -21.99 24.30 0.95
N ARG A 38 -22.46 23.65 2.02
CA ARG A 38 -23.73 23.91 2.69
C ARG A 38 -23.47 24.21 4.16
N THR A 39 -24.01 25.32 4.62
CA THR A 39 -23.91 25.79 6.00
C THR A 39 -24.99 26.84 6.25
N THR A 40 -25.40 26.99 7.50
CA THR A 40 -26.24 28.10 7.96
C THR A 40 -25.43 29.37 8.23
N ALA A 41 -24.10 29.26 8.32
CA ALA A 41 -23.23 30.40 8.55
C ALA A 41 -23.26 31.37 7.36
N PRO A 42 -23.18 32.69 7.59
CA PRO A 42 -23.10 33.66 6.51
C PRO A 42 -21.80 33.44 5.72
N LEU A 43 -21.90 33.44 4.39
CA LEU A 43 -20.77 33.29 3.49
C LEU A 43 -20.64 34.53 2.61
N ARG A 44 -19.43 35.05 2.45
CA ARG A 44 -19.11 36.11 1.48
C ARG A 44 -17.88 35.73 0.65
N GLY A 45 -17.86 36.15 -0.61
CA GLY A 45 -16.67 36.03 -1.45
C GLY A 45 -15.68 37.16 -1.15
N ASP A 46 -14.38 36.86 -1.18
CA ASP A 46 -13.30 37.82 -0.97
C ASP A 46 -12.03 37.31 -1.66
N ASP A 47 -11.52 38.01 -2.68
CA ASP A 47 -10.27 37.67 -3.40
C ASP A 47 -10.07 36.16 -3.71
N PHE A 48 -11.03 35.55 -4.43
CA PHE A 48 -11.03 34.11 -4.76
C PHE A 48 -11.02 33.15 -3.55
N LYS A 49 -11.55 33.63 -2.42
CA LYS A 49 -11.80 32.90 -1.17
C LYS A 49 -13.27 33.05 -0.77
N THR A 50 -13.74 32.09 0.01
CA THR A 50 -15.03 32.18 0.70
C THR A 50 -14.76 32.40 2.19
N ILE A 51 -15.24 33.52 2.72
CA ILE A 51 -15.07 33.91 4.12
C ILE A 51 -16.40 33.76 4.86
N SER A 52 -16.32 33.31 6.11
CA SER A 52 -17.45 33.28 7.04
C SER A 52 -17.02 33.84 8.39
N GLU A 53 -17.81 34.78 8.92
CA GLU A 53 -17.60 35.42 10.22
C GLU A 53 -18.93 35.39 10.99
N PHE A 54 -18.94 34.73 12.14
CA PHE A 54 -20.14 34.51 12.96
C PHE A 54 -19.76 34.17 14.41
N THR A 55 -20.71 34.27 15.32
CA THR A 55 -20.57 33.89 16.73
C THR A 55 -21.15 32.49 16.95
N VAL A 56 -20.52 31.70 17.81
CA VAL A 56 -21.05 30.40 18.27
C VAL A 56 -21.19 30.50 19.77
N SER A 57 -22.39 30.30 20.27
CA SER A 57 -22.72 30.34 21.69
C SER A 57 -22.50 28.97 22.36
N ASP A 58 -22.50 28.93 23.69
CA ASP A 58 -22.45 27.65 24.40
C ASP A 58 -23.67 26.77 24.04
N GLY A 59 -23.41 25.50 23.73
CA GLY A 59 -24.41 24.55 23.22
C GLY A 59 -24.84 24.73 21.75
N GLU A 60 -24.34 25.75 21.04
CA GLU A 60 -24.64 25.96 19.62
C GLU A 60 -23.68 25.18 18.71
N THR A 61 -24.22 24.52 17.68
CA THR A 61 -23.45 23.80 16.66
C THR A 61 -23.75 24.38 15.28
N VAL A 62 -22.70 24.72 14.53
CA VAL A 62 -22.82 25.26 13.16
C VAL A 62 -22.09 24.36 12.17
N PRO A 63 -22.79 23.54 11.37
CA PRO A 63 -22.15 22.59 10.47
C PRO A 63 -21.65 23.26 9.19
N PHE A 64 -20.51 22.79 8.70
CA PHE A 64 -19.97 23.08 7.36
C PHE A 64 -19.87 21.77 6.59
N VAL A 65 -20.77 21.56 5.63
CA VAL A 65 -20.83 20.35 4.82
C VAL A 65 -20.25 20.63 3.44
N LEU A 66 -19.09 20.03 3.14
CA LEU A 66 -18.46 20.11 1.83
C LEU A 66 -18.62 18.78 1.09
N SER A 67 -19.37 18.78 0.00
CA SER A 67 -19.62 17.60 -0.84
C SER A 67 -18.88 17.70 -2.17
N TYR A 68 -18.32 16.59 -2.65
CA TYR A 68 -17.66 16.48 -3.95
C TYR A 68 -18.49 15.63 -4.92
N ALA A 69 -18.47 16.01 -6.20
CA ALA A 69 -18.93 15.19 -7.31
C ALA A 69 -18.14 15.51 -8.58
N THR A 70 -18.23 14.64 -9.59
CA THR A 70 -17.79 15.01 -10.93
C THR A 70 -18.74 16.08 -11.49
N SER A 71 -18.21 17.08 -12.19
CA SER A 71 -18.93 18.28 -12.63
C SER A 71 -20.11 18.01 -13.57
N HIS A 72 -20.07 16.90 -14.31
CA HIS A 72 -21.12 16.48 -15.24
C HIS A 72 -22.25 15.67 -14.56
N LEU A 73 -22.12 15.33 -13.28
CA LEU A 73 -23.17 14.67 -12.50
C LEU A 73 -23.99 15.69 -11.69
N PRO A 74 -25.20 15.32 -11.24
CA PRO A 74 -25.95 16.14 -10.29
C PRO A 74 -25.18 16.39 -9.00
N LEU A 75 -25.41 17.53 -8.35
CA LEU A 75 -24.86 17.79 -7.03
C LEU A 75 -25.37 16.73 -6.02
N PRO A 76 -24.51 16.27 -5.11
CA PRO A 76 -24.95 15.41 -4.02
C PRO A 76 -26.04 16.10 -3.21
N LYS A 77 -27.06 15.33 -2.81
CA LYS A 77 -28.15 15.83 -1.96
C LYS A 77 -27.59 16.37 -0.63
N PRO A 78 -28.23 17.37 -0.02
CA PRO A 78 -27.90 17.80 1.33
C PRO A 78 -27.90 16.59 2.30
N ILE A 79 -26.97 16.60 3.24
CA ILE A 79 -26.88 15.61 4.31
C ILE A 79 -27.02 16.31 5.65
N ASP A 80 -27.61 15.61 6.62
CA ASP A 80 -27.59 16.00 8.01
C ASP A 80 -26.22 15.66 8.61
N ALA A 81 -25.51 16.69 9.10
CA ALA A 81 -24.14 16.55 9.59
C ALA A 81 -24.07 15.67 10.84
N ASP A 82 -24.99 15.85 11.79
CA ASP A 82 -25.01 15.13 13.07
C ASP A 82 -25.41 13.68 12.86
N ALA A 83 -26.44 13.43 12.05
CA ALA A 83 -26.84 12.07 11.70
C ALA A 83 -25.73 11.33 10.93
N THR A 84 -24.99 12.02 10.05
CA THR A 84 -23.87 11.43 9.30
C THR A 84 -22.69 11.12 10.20
N LEU A 85 -22.38 11.99 11.17
CA LEU A 85 -21.34 11.76 12.16
C LEU A 85 -21.67 10.53 13.01
N ALA A 86 -22.87 10.48 13.60
CA ALA A 86 -23.32 9.36 14.42
C ALA A 86 -23.28 8.02 13.64
N LYS A 87 -23.73 8.03 12.39
CA LYS A 87 -23.65 6.84 11.51
C LYS A 87 -22.21 6.41 11.23
N THR A 88 -21.30 7.37 11.05
CA THR A 88 -19.88 7.10 10.80
C THR A 88 -19.22 6.50 12.03
N GLU A 89 -19.48 7.05 13.21
CA GLU A 89 -18.98 6.55 14.49
C GLU A 89 -19.49 5.13 14.79
N ALA A 90 -20.80 4.89 14.61
CA ALA A 90 -21.39 3.57 14.78
C ALA A 90 -20.74 2.54 13.85
N PHE A 91 -20.60 2.86 12.55
CA PHE A 91 -19.96 1.98 11.59
C PHE A 91 -18.54 1.57 12.00
N TRP A 92 -17.71 2.54 12.40
CA TRP A 92 -16.32 2.25 12.77
C TRP A 92 -16.21 1.51 14.10
N THR A 93 -17.10 1.80 15.05
CA THR A 93 -17.18 1.10 16.34
C THR A 93 -17.57 -0.36 16.15
N GLU A 94 -18.69 -0.62 15.46
CA GLU A 94 -19.15 -1.98 15.13
C GLU A 94 -18.13 -2.76 14.29
N TRP A 95 -17.38 -2.09 13.43
CA TRP A 95 -16.30 -2.72 12.68
C TRP A 95 -15.12 -3.09 13.58
N ALA A 96 -14.69 -2.18 14.47
CA ALA A 96 -13.59 -2.40 15.39
C ALA A 96 -13.87 -3.54 16.40
N GLU A 97 -15.11 -3.69 16.84
CA GLU A 97 -15.54 -4.73 17.80
C GLU A 97 -15.35 -6.16 17.28
N ARG A 98 -15.28 -6.36 15.95
CA ARG A 98 -15.05 -7.67 15.33
C ARG A 98 -13.62 -8.19 15.50
N CYS A 99 -12.70 -7.36 16.00
CA CYS A 99 -11.30 -7.72 16.17
C CYS A 99 -11.16 -8.89 17.16
N ARG A 100 -10.59 -10.01 16.69
CA ARG A 100 -10.37 -11.21 17.51
C ARG A 100 -9.07 -11.19 18.30
N TYR A 101 -8.22 -10.19 18.12
CA TYR A 101 -6.97 -10.07 18.86
C TYR A 101 -7.24 -9.68 20.32
N LYS A 102 -6.72 -10.47 21.27
CA LYS A 102 -6.88 -10.28 22.72
C LYS A 102 -5.54 -10.15 23.47
N GLY A 103 -4.47 -9.84 22.74
CA GLY A 103 -3.14 -9.66 23.32
C GLY A 103 -2.98 -8.29 24.01
N PRO A 104 -1.81 -8.03 24.63
CA PRO A 104 -1.58 -6.85 25.46
C PRO A 104 -1.63 -5.51 24.69
N TRP A 105 -1.55 -5.54 23.35
CA TRP A 105 -1.53 -4.34 22.51
C TRP A 105 -2.85 -4.10 21.75
N ALA A 106 -3.98 -4.53 22.32
CA ALA A 106 -5.27 -4.54 21.62
C ALA A 106 -5.63 -3.18 20.99
N ASP A 107 -5.50 -2.10 21.75
CA ASP A 107 -5.85 -0.75 21.28
C ASP A 107 -4.97 -0.31 20.10
N ALA A 108 -3.67 -0.56 20.17
CA ALA A 108 -2.73 -0.24 19.09
C ALA A 108 -3.00 -1.07 17.83
N VAL A 109 -3.36 -2.35 17.99
CA VAL A 109 -3.73 -3.24 16.89
C VAL A 109 -5.02 -2.77 16.21
N VAL A 110 -6.08 -2.49 16.99
CA VAL A 110 -7.34 -1.96 16.48
C VAL A 110 -7.11 -0.64 15.75
N ARG A 111 -6.38 0.30 16.36
CA ARG A 111 -6.05 1.58 15.72
C ARG A 111 -5.32 1.40 14.40
N SER A 112 -4.36 0.48 14.33
CA SER A 112 -3.63 0.17 13.10
C SER A 112 -4.55 -0.44 12.04
N HIS A 113 -5.46 -1.34 12.42
CA HIS A 113 -6.43 -1.93 11.51
C HIS A 113 -7.45 -0.93 10.97
N LEU A 114 -7.87 0.05 11.78
CA LEU A 114 -8.70 1.16 11.31
C LEU A 114 -8.00 1.95 10.19
N VAL A 115 -6.71 2.26 10.36
CA VAL A 115 -5.91 2.93 9.33
C VAL A 115 -5.82 2.06 8.07
N LEU A 116 -5.43 0.79 8.20
CA LEU A 116 -5.33 -0.11 7.04
C LEU A 116 -6.67 -0.28 6.30
N LYS A 117 -7.80 -0.31 7.03
CA LYS A 117 -9.14 -0.33 6.44
C LYS A 117 -9.46 0.97 5.70
N ALA A 118 -9.02 2.12 6.21
CA ALA A 118 -9.22 3.42 5.57
C ALA A 118 -8.36 3.60 4.30
N LEU A 119 -7.25 2.86 4.15
CA LEU A 119 -6.43 2.85 2.94
C LEU A 119 -7.08 2.08 1.77
N THR A 120 -8.18 1.36 2.02
CA THR A 120 -8.91 0.63 0.97
C THR A 120 -9.88 1.57 0.26
N TYR A 121 -9.69 1.76 -1.04
CA TYR A 121 -10.62 2.46 -1.91
C TYR A 121 -11.85 1.58 -2.17
N GLU A 122 -12.90 1.82 -1.39
CA GLU A 122 -14.13 1.02 -1.35
C GLU A 122 -14.73 0.69 -2.73
N PRO A 123 -14.81 1.62 -3.70
CA PRO A 123 -15.48 1.34 -4.97
C PRO A 123 -14.84 0.23 -5.80
N THR A 124 -13.55 -0.04 -5.59
CA THR A 124 -12.81 -1.02 -6.40
C THR A 124 -12.14 -2.10 -5.56
N GLY A 125 -11.80 -1.84 -4.29
CA GLY A 125 -11.00 -2.71 -3.44
C GLY A 125 -9.48 -2.49 -3.56
N GLY A 126 -9.02 -1.52 -4.36
CA GLY A 126 -7.61 -1.13 -4.41
C GLY A 126 -7.15 -0.55 -3.07
N ILE A 127 -5.95 -0.91 -2.60
CA ILE A 127 -5.38 -0.43 -1.33
C ILE A 127 -4.22 0.50 -1.66
N VAL A 128 -4.26 1.76 -1.21
CA VAL A 128 -3.13 2.68 -1.42
C VAL A 128 -2.02 2.40 -0.43
N ALA A 129 -0.77 2.63 -0.84
CA ALA A 129 0.36 2.60 0.10
C ALA A 129 0.23 3.72 1.15
N ALA A 130 -0.15 4.93 0.72
CA ALA A 130 -0.54 6.03 1.61
C ALA A 130 -1.46 7.03 0.88
N PRO A 131 -2.37 7.73 1.57
CA PRO A 131 -3.26 8.71 0.96
C PRO A 131 -2.55 10.07 0.79
N THR A 132 -1.26 10.04 0.43
CA THR A 132 -0.38 11.20 0.39
C THR A 132 0.45 11.19 -0.88
N THR A 133 0.83 12.38 -1.33
CA THR A 133 1.78 12.55 -2.41
C THR A 133 2.84 13.56 -2.02
N SER A 134 4.07 13.32 -2.46
CA SER A 134 5.21 14.24 -2.32
C SER A 134 5.58 14.60 -0.88
N LEU A 135 5.18 13.79 0.09
CA LEU A 135 5.73 13.92 1.43
C LEU A 135 7.15 13.34 1.44
N PRO A 136 8.13 14.09 1.94
CA PRO A 136 9.52 13.69 1.87
C PRO A 136 9.83 12.56 2.87
N GLU A 137 10.61 11.56 2.46
CA GLU A 137 11.17 10.58 3.40
C GLU A 137 12.08 11.25 4.46
N LEU A 138 12.75 12.33 4.06
CA LEU A 138 13.56 13.19 4.91
C LEU A 138 13.32 14.64 4.47
N PRO A 139 12.92 15.56 5.37
CA PRO A 139 12.72 16.97 5.02
C PRO A 139 13.92 17.55 4.24
N GLY A 140 13.64 18.24 3.14
CA GLY A 140 14.64 18.78 2.20
C GLY A 140 15.25 17.75 1.24
N GLY A 141 14.95 16.46 1.42
CA GLY A 141 15.41 15.39 0.56
C GLY A 141 14.67 15.30 -0.78
N PRO A 142 15.24 14.59 -1.78
CA PRO A 142 14.64 14.45 -3.11
C PRO A 142 13.65 13.27 -3.23
N ARG A 143 13.45 12.48 -2.16
CA ARG A 143 12.62 11.26 -2.16
C ARG A 143 11.20 11.58 -1.70
N ASN A 144 10.46 12.20 -2.59
CA ASN A 144 9.13 12.76 -2.36
C ASN A 144 8.17 12.14 -3.38
N TRP A 145 7.75 10.91 -3.13
CA TRP A 145 6.99 10.11 -4.10
C TRP A 145 5.48 10.27 -3.91
N ASP A 146 4.73 9.93 -4.95
CA ASP A 146 3.28 9.76 -4.85
C ASP A 146 2.97 8.32 -4.41
N TYR A 147 2.32 8.19 -3.25
CA TYR A 147 2.01 6.91 -2.61
C TYR A 147 0.52 6.53 -2.74
N ARG A 148 -0.28 7.31 -3.48
CA ARG A 148 -1.73 7.08 -3.68
C ARG A 148 -2.07 5.93 -4.64
N PHE A 149 -1.19 4.95 -4.75
CA PHE A 149 -1.25 3.85 -5.70
C PHE A 149 -1.21 2.50 -5.00
N CYS A 150 -1.70 1.49 -5.70
CA CYS A 150 -1.78 0.11 -5.21
C CYS A 150 -0.49 -0.64 -5.50
N TRP A 151 0.44 -0.60 -4.54
CA TRP A 151 1.59 -1.50 -4.52
C TRP A 151 1.16 -2.90 -4.15
N LEU A 152 1.50 -3.88 -4.98
CA LEU A 152 1.10 -5.27 -4.73
C LEU A 152 1.70 -5.78 -3.41
N ARG A 153 2.98 -5.50 -3.15
CA ARG A 153 3.67 -5.84 -1.90
C ARG A 153 3.04 -5.17 -0.68
N ASP A 154 2.78 -3.87 -0.74
CA ASP A 154 2.26 -3.14 0.42
C ASP A 154 0.84 -3.62 0.75
N SER A 155 0.06 -3.94 -0.30
CA SER A 155 -1.28 -4.51 -0.15
C SER A 155 -1.24 -5.89 0.52
N THR A 156 -0.28 -6.75 0.17
CA THR A 156 -0.18 -8.10 0.75
C THR A 156 0.08 -8.02 2.25
N PHE A 157 1.06 -7.22 2.68
CA PHE A 157 1.32 -6.98 4.10
C PHE A 157 0.15 -6.31 4.83
N SER A 158 -0.49 -5.32 4.19
CA SER A 158 -1.65 -4.61 4.74
C SER A 158 -2.86 -5.52 4.96
N LEU A 159 -2.95 -6.63 4.23
CA LEU A 159 -4.04 -7.61 4.36
C LEU A 159 -3.73 -8.71 5.37
N LEU A 160 -2.47 -9.15 5.46
CA LEU A 160 -2.06 -10.23 6.37
C LEU A 160 -2.40 -9.90 7.84
N SER A 161 -2.12 -8.67 8.28
CA SER A 161 -2.36 -8.26 9.67
C SER A 161 -3.86 -8.25 10.05
N PRO A 162 -4.76 -7.57 9.31
CA PRO A 162 -6.20 -7.64 9.58
C PRO A 162 -6.79 -9.05 9.45
N MET A 163 -6.33 -9.87 8.49
CA MET A 163 -6.79 -11.26 8.35
C MET A 163 -6.48 -12.11 9.59
N ASN A 164 -5.29 -11.93 10.18
CA ASN A 164 -4.92 -12.60 11.42
C ASN A 164 -5.82 -12.20 12.60
N ALA A 165 -6.33 -10.97 12.61
CA ALA A 165 -7.31 -10.50 13.59
C ALA A 165 -8.78 -10.78 13.21
N GLY A 166 -9.02 -11.33 12.02
CA GLY A 166 -10.33 -11.80 11.60
C GLY A 166 -11.10 -10.95 10.61
N TYR A 167 -10.47 -9.92 10.07
CA TYR A 167 -11.02 -9.08 9.03
C TYR A 167 -10.71 -9.65 7.65
N PHE A 168 -11.74 -10.06 6.92
CA PHE A 168 -11.59 -10.67 5.60
C PHE A 168 -12.24 -9.89 4.44
N ASP A 169 -13.07 -8.88 4.75
CA ASP A 169 -13.74 -8.07 3.73
C ASP A 169 -12.76 -7.36 2.79
N GLY A 170 -11.73 -6.71 3.36
CA GLY A 170 -10.69 -6.04 2.58
C GLY A 170 -9.91 -7.00 1.68
N ALA A 171 -9.61 -8.20 2.18
CA ALA A 171 -8.89 -9.22 1.40
C ALA A 171 -9.73 -9.74 0.23
N ARG A 172 -11.05 -9.88 0.40
CA ARG A 172 -11.97 -10.22 -0.70
C ARG A 172 -12.01 -9.13 -1.76
N ALA A 173 -12.21 -7.87 -1.34
CA ALA A 173 -12.27 -6.74 -2.25
C ALA A 173 -10.97 -6.58 -3.05
N TRP A 174 -9.82 -6.70 -2.37
CA TRP A 174 -8.51 -6.62 -3.02
C TRP A 174 -8.22 -7.79 -3.96
N ARG A 175 -8.61 -9.03 -3.61
CA ARG A 175 -8.52 -10.16 -4.55
C ARG A 175 -9.27 -9.86 -5.83
N ASP A 176 -10.52 -9.42 -5.70
CA ASP A 176 -11.38 -9.16 -6.85
C ASP A 176 -10.83 -7.99 -7.68
N TRP A 177 -10.26 -6.97 -7.03
CA TRP A 177 -9.48 -5.91 -7.65
C TRP A 177 -8.29 -6.44 -8.44
N LEU A 178 -7.45 -7.27 -7.82
CA LEU A 178 -6.23 -7.80 -8.42
C LEU A 178 -6.54 -8.61 -9.68
N LEU A 179 -7.60 -9.44 -9.63
CA LEU A 179 -8.03 -10.22 -10.79
C LEU A 179 -8.45 -9.35 -11.98
N ARG A 180 -9.01 -8.15 -11.72
CA ARG A 180 -9.32 -7.17 -12.77
C ARG A 180 -8.06 -6.44 -13.23
N ALA A 181 -7.20 -6.00 -12.31
CA ALA A 181 -5.97 -5.27 -12.63
C ALA A 181 -5.00 -6.07 -13.53
N VAL A 182 -4.87 -7.38 -13.31
CA VAL A 182 -4.00 -8.26 -14.12
C VAL A 182 -4.72 -8.95 -15.28
N ALA A 183 -6.00 -8.65 -15.50
CA ALA A 183 -6.76 -9.21 -16.62
C ALA A 183 -6.14 -8.80 -17.97
N GLY A 184 -6.20 -9.68 -18.97
CA GLY A 184 -5.72 -9.39 -20.33
C GLY A 184 -4.23 -9.67 -20.59
N SER A 185 -3.32 -9.40 -19.65
CA SER A 185 -1.90 -9.74 -19.83
C SER A 185 -1.19 -10.17 -18.53
N PRO A 186 -1.44 -11.39 -18.02
CA PRO A 186 -0.83 -11.87 -16.78
C PRO A 186 0.70 -12.04 -16.82
N SER A 187 1.34 -11.91 -17.99
CA SER A 187 2.80 -11.85 -18.12
C SER A 187 3.38 -10.44 -17.96
N ARG A 188 2.55 -9.41 -17.89
CA ARG A 188 2.94 -7.99 -17.72
C ARG A 188 2.44 -7.45 -16.39
N ILE A 189 2.62 -8.24 -15.33
CA ILE A 189 2.28 -7.79 -13.99
C ILE A 189 3.25 -6.69 -13.60
N GLN A 190 2.70 -5.52 -13.32
CA GLN A 190 3.40 -4.41 -12.71
C GLN A 190 3.42 -4.58 -11.19
N ILE A 191 4.33 -3.87 -10.54
CA ILE A 191 4.49 -3.87 -9.09
C ILE A 191 3.51 -2.90 -8.41
N ILE A 192 2.98 -1.96 -9.17
CA ILE A 192 2.16 -0.84 -8.74
C ILE A 192 1.11 -0.51 -9.82
N TYR A 193 -0.09 -0.17 -9.39
CA TYR A 193 -1.24 0.18 -10.23
C TYR A 193 -2.01 1.37 -9.68
N GLY A 194 -2.84 1.99 -10.52
CA GLY A 194 -3.86 2.94 -10.09
C GLY A 194 -4.97 2.28 -9.28
N LEU A 195 -5.82 3.10 -8.67
CA LEU A 195 -6.89 2.63 -7.78
C LEU A 195 -7.86 1.66 -8.47
N ALA A 196 -8.13 1.80 -9.77
CA ALA A 196 -8.99 0.89 -10.51
C ALA A 196 -8.21 -0.17 -11.32
N GLY A 197 -6.88 -0.24 -11.17
CA GLY A 197 -6.00 -1.15 -11.91
C GLY A 197 -5.32 -0.51 -13.12
N GLU A 198 -5.31 0.82 -13.22
CA GLU A 198 -4.62 1.55 -14.28
C GLU A 198 -3.11 1.20 -14.30
N CYS A 199 -2.57 0.93 -15.49
CA CYS A 199 -1.18 0.52 -15.65
C CYS A 199 -0.22 1.69 -15.94
N ASP A 200 -0.71 2.77 -16.52
CA ASP A 200 0.09 3.96 -16.79
C ASP A 200 0.01 4.92 -15.60
N LEU A 201 1.13 5.05 -14.90
CA LEU A 201 1.29 5.95 -13.76
C LEU A 201 2.37 7.00 -14.06
N THR A 202 2.38 7.51 -15.29
CA THR A 202 3.37 8.49 -15.75
C THR A 202 3.62 9.57 -14.70
N GLU A 203 4.87 9.61 -14.24
CA GLU A 203 5.33 10.55 -13.23
C GLU A 203 5.53 11.93 -13.85
N ARG A 204 5.15 12.98 -13.12
CA ARG A 204 5.46 14.37 -13.46
C ARG A 204 5.78 15.18 -12.22
N GLU A 205 6.63 16.18 -12.39
CA GLU A 205 6.95 17.14 -11.33
C GLU A 205 6.04 18.37 -11.42
N LEU A 206 5.62 18.89 -10.26
CA LEU A 206 4.75 20.06 -10.12
C LEU A 206 5.58 21.24 -9.62
N ALA A 207 6.28 21.91 -10.53
CA ALA A 207 7.30 22.93 -10.19
C ALA A 207 6.75 24.20 -9.50
N TRP A 208 5.45 24.45 -9.58
CA TRP A 208 4.80 25.61 -8.92
C TRP A 208 4.48 25.37 -7.45
N LEU A 209 4.51 24.12 -6.99
CA LEU A 209 4.24 23.81 -5.58
C LEU A 209 5.55 23.90 -4.79
N PRO A 210 5.55 24.60 -3.64
CA PRO A 210 6.76 24.77 -2.84
C PRO A 210 7.20 23.46 -2.16
N GLY A 211 6.33 22.45 -2.11
CA GLY A 211 6.58 21.19 -1.42
C GLY A 211 6.45 21.28 0.10
N TYR A 212 6.19 20.14 0.73
CA TYR A 212 6.07 20.06 2.19
C TYR A 212 7.40 20.42 2.86
N GLN A 213 7.38 21.39 3.78
CA GLN A 213 8.59 21.94 4.41
C GLN A 213 9.68 22.33 3.38
N ARG A 214 9.27 22.88 2.22
CA ARG A 214 10.17 23.25 1.10
C ARG A 214 10.94 22.08 0.49
N SER A 215 10.43 20.86 0.64
CA SER A 215 11.06 19.66 0.08
C SER A 215 10.67 19.50 -1.38
N LEU A 216 11.66 19.54 -2.26
CA LEU A 216 11.50 19.42 -3.70
C LEU A 216 12.17 18.14 -4.22
N PRO A 217 11.68 17.59 -5.34
CA PRO A 217 10.53 18.08 -6.12
C PRO A 217 9.19 17.58 -5.55
N VAL A 218 8.11 18.20 -5.99
CA VAL A 218 6.73 17.69 -5.80
C VAL A 218 6.40 16.84 -7.02
N ARG A 219 6.02 15.59 -6.83
CA ARG A 219 5.71 14.61 -7.88
C ARG A 219 4.28 14.12 -7.81
N ILE A 220 3.69 13.82 -8.94
CA ILE A 220 2.48 12.98 -9.03
C ILE A 220 2.72 11.89 -10.05
N GLY A 221 1.99 10.77 -9.92
CA GLY A 221 2.37 9.56 -10.64
C GLY A 221 3.58 8.90 -10.00
N ASN A 222 4.00 7.76 -10.54
CA ASN A 222 5.07 6.98 -9.95
C ASN A 222 5.79 6.15 -11.01
N ALA A 223 7.05 6.50 -11.30
CA ALA A 223 7.86 5.87 -12.33
C ALA A 223 8.13 4.37 -12.07
N ALA A 224 7.93 3.89 -10.84
CA ALA A 224 8.11 2.50 -10.46
C ALA A 224 7.22 1.52 -11.24
N HIS A 225 6.13 2.00 -11.88
CA HIS A 225 5.26 1.18 -12.71
C HIS A 225 5.98 0.48 -13.88
N ARG A 226 7.15 0.99 -14.30
CA ARG A 226 8.01 0.40 -15.34
C ARG A 226 9.05 -0.59 -14.82
N GLN A 227 9.18 -0.72 -13.51
CA GLN A 227 10.21 -1.54 -12.88
C GLN A 227 9.74 -2.99 -12.75
N LEU A 228 10.71 -3.91 -12.82
CA LEU A 228 10.52 -5.32 -12.55
C LEU A 228 10.95 -5.61 -11.10
N GLN A 229 10.03 -6.07 -10.26
CA GLN A 229 10.35 -6.66 -8.96
C GLN A 229 9.79 -8.08 -8.90
N LEU A 230 10.68 -9.06 -8.64
CA LEU A 230 10.34 -10.49 -8.74
C LEU A 230 9.60 -11.03 -7.52
N ASP A 231 9.77 -10.40 -6.37
CA ASP A 231 9.16 -10.79 -5.11
C ASP A 231 7.63 -10.64 -5.10
N VAL A 232 7.09 -9.74 -5.92
CA VAL A 232 5.64 -9.48 -6.05
C VAL A 232 4.89 -10.77 -6.41
N TYR A 233 5.53 -11.65 -7.19
CA TYR A 233 4.96 -12.95 -7.54
C TYR A 233 4.75 -13.82 -6.29
N GLY A 234 5.73 -13.79 -5.39
CA GLY A 234 5.68 -14.45 -4.10
C GLY A 234 4.61 -13.94 -3.17
N GLU A 235 4.61 -12.63 -2.95
CA GLU A 235 3.70 -11.88 -2.09
C GLU A 235 2.22 -12.15 -2.45
N VAL A 236 1.90 -12.07 -3.74
CA VAL A 236 0.56 -12.34 -4.26
C VAL A 236 0.16 -13.80 -4.01
N MET A 237 1.06 -14.74 -4.25
CA MET A 237 0.80 -16.17 -3.99
C MET A 237 0.57 -16.44 -2.50
N ASP A 238 1.35 -15.81 -1.63
CA ASP A 238 1.23 -15.95 -0.17
C ASP A 238 -0.10 -15.37 0.35
N THR A 239 -0.49 -14.20 -0.16
CA THR A 239 -1.79 -13.61 0.19
C THR A 239 -2.96 -14.50 -0.19
N PHE A 240 -2.95 -15.13 -1.37
CA PHE A 240 -3.98 -16.10 -1.74
C PHE A 240 -3.96 -17.35 -0.87
N HIS A 241 -2.78 -17.81 -0.47
CA HIS A 241 -2.65 -18.93 0.47
C HIS A 241 -3.30 -18.59 1.83
N HIS A 242 -2.99 -17.42 2.38
CA HIS A 242 -3.55 -16.94 3.65
C HIS A 242 -5.05 -16.71 3.57
N ALA A 243 -5.54 -16.10 2.49
CA ALA A 243 -6.97 -15.93 2.23
C ALA A 243 -7.70 -17.28 2.23
N ARG A 244 -7.17 -18.29 1.51
CA ARG A 244 -7.73 -19.64 1.48
C ARG A 244 -7.71 -20.31 2.86
N ARG A 245 -6.62 -20.19 3.62
CA ARG A 245 -6.55 -20.70 5.00
C ARG A 245 -7.55 -20.03 5.94
N GLY A 246 -7.89 -18.77 5.66
CA GLY A 246 -8.93 -18.00 6.35
C GLY A 246 -10.37 -18.32 5.93
N GLY A 247 -10.59 -19.30 5.05
CA GLY A 247 -11.94 -19.69 4.60
C GLY A 247 -12.52 -18.80 3.49
N LEU A 248 -11.70 -17.95 2.85
CA LEU A 248 -12.13 -17.22 1.66
C LEU A 248 -12.19 -18.16 0.46
N GLU A 249 -13.37 -18.74 0.22
CA GLU A 249 -13.63 -19.49 -1.01
C GLU A 249 -13.65 -18.58 -2.23
N HIS A 250 -13.44 -19.18 -3.40
CA HIS A 250 -13.38 -18.48 -4.66
C HIS A 250 -14.79 -17.96 -5.00
N SER A 251 -14.92 -16.65 -5.23
CA SER A 251 -16.19 -16.09 -5.72
C SER A 251 -16.48 -16.61 -7.13
N GLU A 252 -17.62 -17.26 -7.31
CA GLU A 252 -18.12 -17.69 -8.63
C GLU A 252 -18.49 -16.48 -9.52
N ALA A 253 -18.84 -15.34 -8.92
CA ALA A 253 -19.37 -14.16 -9.62
C ALA A 253 -18.40 -13.53 -10.64
N VAL A 254 -17.10 -13.87 -10.60
CA VAL A 254 -16.07 -13.33 -11.52
C VAL A 254 -15.43 -14.42 -12.39
N GLY A 255 -15.94 -15.65 -12.37
CA GLY A 255 -15.21 -16.81 -12.89
C GLY A 255 -13.87 -17.02 -12.15
N GLY A 256 -13.87 -16.64 -10.87
CA GLY A 256 -12.69 -16.40 -10.04
C GLY A 256 -11.77 -17.61 -9.90
N SER A 257 -12.30 -18.83 -9.81
CA SER A 257 -11.49 -20.04 -9.62
C SER A 257 -10.59 -20.35 -10.83
N ALA A 258 -11.16 -20.34 -12.04
CA ALA A 258 -10.42 -20.66 -13.26
C ALA A 258 -9.52 -19.51 -13.75
N ARG A 259 -9.89 -18.25 -13.49
CA ARG A 259 -9.06 -17.07 -13.80
C ARG A 259 -7.92 -16.89 -12.80
N SER A 260 -8.20 -16.98 -11.50
CA SER A 260 -7.16 -16.99 -10.46
C SER A 260 -6.16 -18.08 -10.74
N PHE A 261 -6.61 -19.27 -11.14
CA PHE A 261 -5.72 -20.39 -11.50
C PHE A 261 -4.88 -20.15 -12.76
N ARG A 262 -5.47 -19.61 -13.85
CA ARG A 262 -4.69 -19.25 -15.06
C ARG A 262 -3.61 -18.22 -14.76
N ILE A 263 -3.96 -17.25 -13.92
CA ILE A 263 -3.04 -16.27 -13.36
C ILE A 263 -1.99 -17.00 -12.52
N TRP A 264 -2.37 -17.87 -11.58
CA TRP A 264 -1.47 -18.67 -10.72
C TRP A 264 -0.48 -19.53 -11.50
N ARG A 265 -0.94 -20.25 -12.55
CA ARG A 265 -0.11 -21.05 -13.45
C ARG A 265 0.89 -20.19 -14.22
N ARG A 266 0.51 -18.94 -14.53
CA ARG A 266 1.37 -17.97 -15.21
C ARG A 266 2.37 -17.32 -14.25
N PHE A 267 1.96 -16.96 -13.03
CA PHE A 267 2.84 -16.51 -11.94
C PHE A 267 3.96 -17.54 -11.71
N GLY A 268 3.60 -18.83 -11.58
CA GLY A 268 4.56 -19.91 -11.40
C GLY A 268 5.34 -20.31 -12.67
N SER A 269 5.07 -19.69 -13.82
CA SER A 269 5.91 -19.86 -15.01
C SER A 269 7.09 -18.89 -15.04
N GLY A 270 7.09 -17.87 -14.18
CA GLY A 270 8.06 -16.78 -14.16
C GLY A 270 8.08 -15.97 -15.47
N PRO A 271 8.82 -14.85 -15.54
CA PRO A 271 9.08 -14.20 -16.81
C PRO A 271 9.81 -15.17 -17.76
N THR A 272 9.25 -15.42 -18.94
CA THR A 272 9.94 -16.13 -20.02
C THR A 272 11.03 -15.23 -20.57
N LYS A 273 12.26 -15.45 -20.09
CA LYS A 273 13.50 -14.74 -20.45
C LYS A 273 13.53 -13.27 -20.04
N ALA A 274 14.41 -12.94 -19.09
CA ALA A 274 15.05 -11.63 -19.01
C ALA A 274 15.91 -11.45 -20.27
N SER A 275 15.27 -11.13 -21.40
CA SER A 275 15.97 -10.86 -22.65
C SER A 275 16.38 -9.40 -22.65
N GLY A 276 17.69 -9.15 -22.50
CA GLY A 276 18.30 -7.84 -22.74
C GLY A 276 18.98 -7.21 -21.53
N ASN A 277 20.31 -7.31 -21.48
CA ASN A 277 21.28 -6.31 -20.99
C ASN A 277 20.93 -5.45 -19.76
N ALA A 278 20.30 -6.02 -18.74
CA ALA A 278 20.30 -5.43 -17.42
C ALA A 278 20.99 -6.40 -16.46
N GLN A 279 22.24 -6.10 -16.11
CA GLN A 279 22.85 -6.53 -14.85
C GLN A 279 22.02 -5.95 -13.69
N ARG A 280 20.80 -6.44 -13.49
CA ARG A 280 19.98 -6.15 -12.33
C ARG A 280 19.81 -7.48 -11.63
N GLU A 281 20.85 -7.83 -10.87
CA GLU A 281 20.81 -9.00 -9.99
C GLU A 281 19.65 -8.81 -9.01
N PRO A 282 18.80 -9.83 -8.82
CA PRO A 282 17.65 -9.69 -7.95
C PRO A 282 18.13 -9.33 -6.55
N PRO A 283 17.64 -8.25 -5.93
CA PRO A 283 17.81 -8.05 -4.51
C PRO A 283 17.32 -9.31 -3.78
N LEU A 284 17.96 -9.69 -2.68
CA LEU A 284 17.56 -10.84 -1.86
C LEU A 284 16.08 -10.81 -1.40
N HIS A 285 15.41 -9.67 -1.58
CA HIS A 285 13.96 -9.49 -1.48
C HIS A 285 13.13 -10.40 -2.40
N ALA A 286 13.70 -10.95 -3.48
CA ALA A 286 13.04 -11.89 -4.41
C ALA A 286 12.60 -13.23 -3.79
N LEU A 287 12.81 -13.43 -2.49
CA LEU A 287 12.56 -14.66 -1.77
C LEU A 287 11.31 -14.55 -0.91
N GLN A 288 10.19 -14.43 -1.59
CA GLN A 288 8.91 -14.76 -0.97
C GLN A 288 8.32 -15.93 -1.73
N SER A 289 8.35 -17.12 -1.14
CA SER A 289 7.43 -18.20 -1.52
C SER A 289 7.52 -19.31 -0.49
N ASN A 290 6.98 -19.05 0.71
CA ASN A 290 6.62 -20.14 1.62
C ASN A 290 5.33 -20.85 1.19
N GLY A 291 4.57 -20.26 0.24
CA GLY A 291 3.30 -20.80 -0.27
C GLY A 291 3.37 -22.16 -0.98
N LEU A 292 4.55 -22.78 -1.09
CA LEU A 292 4.71 -24.14 -1.64
C LEU A 292 4.84 -25.23 -0.57
N GLY A 293 4.84 -24.89 0.71
CA GLY A 293 4.96 -25.82 1.83
C GLY A 293 3.68 -26.00 2.63
N GLY A 294 2.88 -27.02 2.32
CA GLY A 294 1.87 -27.55 3.24
C GLY A 294 0.42 -27.44 2.76
N VAL A 295 0.05 -28.25 1.77
CA VAL A 295 -1.34 -28.69 1.64
C VAL A 295 -1.55 -29.78 2.70
N ARG A 296 -2.06 -29.42 3.89
CA ARG A 296 -2.77 -30.40 4.72
C ARG A 296 -4.24 -30.35 4.34
N PRO A 297 -4.84 -31.43 3.83
CA PRO A 297 -6.28 -31.48 3.66
C PRO A 297 -6.91 -31.37 5.05
N ARG A 298 -7.61 -30.27 5.34
CA ARG A 298 -8.61 -30.31 6.41
C ARG A 298 -9.87 -30.94 5.84
N HIS A 299 -10.39 -31.93 6.55
CA HIS A 299 -11.61 -32.64 6.24
C HIS A 299 -12.81 -31.69 6.23
N SER A 300 -13.14 -31.16 5.05
CA SER A 300 -14.51 -30.77 4.71
C SER A 300 -14.71 -31.07 3.23
N GLN A 301 -15.24 -32.26 2.96
CA GLN A 301 -15.74 -32.64 1.65
C GLN A 301 -16.89 -31.69 1.30
N ARG A 302 -16.62 -30.67 0.48
CA ARG A 302 -17.57 -30.05 -0.43
C ARG A 302 -16.77 -29.31 -1.51
N ARG A 303 -16.70 -29.95 -2.70
CA ARG A 303 -16.16 -29.43 -3.98
C ARG A 303 -14.78 -28.75 -3.91
N ALA A 304 -13.76 -29.50 -3.49
CA ALA A 304 -12.39 -29.13 -3.81
C ALA A 304 -12.16 -29.30 -5.31
N VAL A 305 -12.12 -28.19 -6.06
CA VAL A 305 -11.57 -28.18 -7.42
C VAL A 305 -10.14 -28.73 -7.31
N HIS A 306 -9.91 -29.95 -7.81
CA HIS A 306 -8.57 -30.50 -8.00
C HIS A 306 -7.90 -29.68 -9.11
N LEU A 307 -7.02 -28.77 -8.70
CA LEU A 307 -6.33 -27.86 -9.61
C LEU A 307 -4.95 -28.44 -9.94
N GLU A 308 -4.71 -28.75 -11.22
CA GLU A 308 -3.43 -29.26 -11.74
C GLU A 308 -2.34 -28.17 -11.75
N ALA A 309 -1.78 -27.83 -10.60
CA ALA A 309 -0.58 -26.99 -10.55
C ALA A 309 0.66 -27.81 -10.96
N PRO A 310 1.64 -27.24 -11.70
CA PRO A 310 2.89 -27.92 -12.06
C PRO A 310 3.84 -27.97 -10.85
N LEU A 311 3.42 -28.67 -9.79
CA LEU A 311 4.07 -28.67 -8.48
C LEU A 311 5.55 -29.09 -8.54
N GLU A 312 5.88 -30.10 -9.35
CA GLU A 312 7.25 -30.56 -9.54
C GLU A 312 8.15 -29.48 -10.15
N ARG A 313 7.64 -28.77 -11.16
CA ARG A 313 8.38 -27.65 -11.77
C ARG A 313 8.63 -26.55 -10.74
N TRP A 314 7.64 -26.21 -9.92
CA TRP A 314 7.78 -25.17 -8.90
C TRP A 314 8.73 -25.57 -7.78
N ARG A 315 8.68 -26.83 -7.35
CA ARG A 315 9.66 -27.39 -6.41
C ARG A 315 11.07 -27.31 -6.99
N GLY A 316 11.25 -27.68 -8.25
CA GLY A 316 12.53 -27.56 -8.95
C GLY A 316 13.06 -26.12 -8.99
N ILE A 317 12.24 -25.17 -9.42
CA ILE A 317 12.60 -23.73 -9.45
C ILE A 317 12.92 -23.21 -8.05
N ARG A 318 12.10 -23.54 -7.04
CA ARG A 318 12.35 -23.16 -5.64
C ARG A 318 13.71 -23.69 -5.15
N SER A 319 14.02 -24.96 -5.42
CA SER A 319 15.30 -25.55 -5.04
C SER A 319 16.48 -24.86 -5.71
N GLN A 320 16.38 -24.56 -7.01
CA GLN A 320 17.41 -23.83 -7.76
C GLN A 320 17.65 -22.43 -7.19
N ILE A 321 16.58 -21.66 -6.95
CA ILE A 321 16.67 -20.32 -6.37
C ILE A 321 17.27 -20.40 -4.95
N HIS A 322 16.83 -21.36 -4.14
CA HIS A 322 17.34 -21.54 -2.79
C HIS A 322 18.84 -21.86 -2.79
N GLU A 323 19.29 -22.78 -3.63
CA GLU A 323 20.71 -23.11 -3.79
C GLU A 323 21.52 -21.90 -4.26
N GLU A 324 21.04 -21.20 -5.29
CA GLU A 324 21.72 -20.02 -5.83
C GLU A 324 21.88 -18.93 -4.78
N VAL A 325 20.80 -18.60 -4.06
CA VAL A 325 20.83 -17.59 -3.00
C VAL A 325 21.76 -18.01 -1.87
N CYS A 326 21.69 -19.25 -1.42
CA CYS A 326 22.59 -19.74 -0.36
C CYS A 326 24.06 -19.66 -0.80
N ARG A 327 24.35 -19.89 -2.08
CA ARG A 327 25.71 -19.90 -2.62
C ARG A 327 26.24 -18.50 -2.92
N ARG A 328 25.43 -17.63 -3.52
CA ARG A 328 25.84 -16.30 -4.04
C ARG A 328 25.48 -15.15 -3.10
N GLY A 329 24.40 -15.31 -2.35
CA GLY A 329 23.88 -14.30 -1.42
C GLY A 329 24.48 -14.38 -0.03
N PHE A 330 25.06 -15.51 0.35
CA PHE A 330 25.77 -15.65 1.63
C PHE A 330 27.25 -15.29 1.47
N ASN A 331 27.70 -14.28 2.22
CA ASN A 331 29.10 -13.89 2.25
C ASN A 331 29.81 -14.59 3.41
N ALA A 332 30.53 -15.68 3.12
CA ALA A 332 31.24 -16.46 4.13
C ALA A 332 32.28 -15.66 4.93
N LYS A 333 32.86 -14.60 4.37
CA LYS A 333 33.84 -13.74 5.07
C LYS A 333 33.19 -12.87 6.14
N ILE A 334 31.93 -12.49 5.93
CA ILE A 334 31.12 -11.70 6.88
C ILE A 334 30.29 -12.61 7.78
N GLY A 335 30.04 -13.86 7.34
CA GLY A 335 29.18 -14.79 8.03
C GLY A 335 27.73 -14.33 8.04
N SER A 336 27.24 -13.76 6.93
CA SER A 336 25.88 -13.27 6.79
C SER A 336 25.44 -13.20 5.33
N PHE A 337 24.14 -13.15 5.10
CA PHE A 337 23.59 -12.74 3.80
C PHE A 337 23.86 -11.24 3.56
N VAL A 338 23.91 -10.83 2.29
CA VAL A 338 24.22 -9.45 1.88
C VAL A 338 23.16 -8.88 0.95
N GLN A 339 22.96 -7.56 0.91
CA GLN A 339 21.88 -6.91 0.16
C GLN A 339 21.81 -7.32 -1.33
N CYS A 340 22.97 -7.48 -1.97
CA CYS A 340 23.12 -7.92 -3.36
C CYS A 340 24.27 -8.92 -3.49
N TYR A 341 24.25 -9.76 -4.53
CA TYR A 341 25.31 -10.75 -4.75
C TYR A 341 26.67 -10.07 -4.97
N GLY A 342 27.73 -10.71 -4.47
CA GLY A 342 29.08 -10.16 -4.49
C GLY A 342 29.30 -8.94 -3.58
N GLY A 343 28.23 -8.39 -2.98
CA GLY A 343 28.29 -7.28 -2.05
C GLY A 343 28.81 -7.64 -0.66
N LYS A 344 28.94 -6.60 0.17
CA LYS A 344 29.30 -6.69 1.59
C LYS A 344 28.33 -5.95 2.51
N THR A 345 27.37 -5.25 1.93
CA THR A 345 26.40 -4.43 2.66
C THR A 345 25.30 -5.31 3.25
N LEU A 346 24.99 -5.10 4.52
CA LEU A 346 23.86 -5.74 5.20
C LEU A 346 22.59 -4.91 5.03
N ASP A 347 21.44 -5.58 5.07
CA ASP A 347 20.13 -4.96 4.96
C ASP A 347 19.18 -5.59 6.00
N ALA A 348 18.36 -4.77 6.66
CA ALA A 348 17.44 -5.26 7.70
C ALA A 348 16.37 -6.22 7.14
N SER A 349 16.08 -6.14 5.83
CA SER A 349 15.17 -7.06 5.15
C SER A 349 15.62 -8.51 5.18
N LEU A 350 16.89 -8.79 5.46
CA LEU A 350 17.40 -10.15 5.65
C LEU A 350 16.74 -10.86 6.83
N LEU A 351 16.16 -10.12 7.78
CA LEU A 351 15.36 -10.67 8.88
C LEU A 351 14.06 -11.33 8.39
N LEU A 352 13.66 -11.10 7.14
CA LEU A 352 12.52 -11.78 6.53
C LEU A 352 12.84 -13.24 6.19
N ILE A 353 14.11 -13.62 6.00
CA ILE A 353 14.52 -15.00 5.64
C ILE A 353 13.85 -16.08 6.50
N PRO A 354 13.90 -16.01 7.84
CA PRO A 354 13.22 -17.00 8.68
C PRO A 354 11.70 -16.80 8.73
N LEU A 355 11.20 -15.56 8.62
CA LEU A 355 9.77 -15.25 8.66
C LEU A 355 9.03 -15.82 7.46
N VAL A 356 9.67 -15.79 6.29
CA VAL A 356 9.15 -16.37 5.04
C VAL A 356 9.61 -17.80 4.83
N GLY A 357 10.17 -18.45 5.87
CA GLY A 357 10.61 -19.86 5.87
C GLY A 357 11.59 -20.24 4.77
N PHE A 358 12.37 -19.28 4.29
CA PHE A 358 13.47 -19.55 3.35
C PHE A 358 14.55 -20.40 4.02
N LEU A 359 14.91 -20.07 5.27
CA LEU A 359 15.72 -20.89 6.16
C LEU A 359 15.06 -21.02 7.53
N PRO A 360 15.32 -22.10 8.28
CA PRO A 360 14.92 -22.18 9.68
C PRO A 360 15.47 -21.01 10.50
N ALA A 361 14.71 -20.58 11.52
CA ALA A 361 15.16 -19.50 12.41
C ALA A 361 16.45 -19.83 13.18
N GLY A 362 16.72 -21.12 13.43
CA GLY A 362 17.96 -21.59 14.06
C GLY A 362 19.08 -21.93 13.08
N ASP A 363 18.91 -21.68 11.77
CA ASP A 363 19.98 -21.90 10.80
C ASP A 363 21.13 -20.91 11.09
N PRO A 364 22.38 -21.38 11.23
CA PRO A 364 23.54 -20.54 11.48
C PRO A 364 23.70 -19.35 10.52
N ARG A 365 23.22 -19.48 9.28
CA ARG A 365 23.29 -18.45 8.23
C ARG A 365 22.22 -17.37 8.40
N SER A 366 21.16 -17.65 9.15
CA SER A 366 20.13 -16.68 9.54
C SER A 366 20.61 -15.71 10.63
N HIS A 367 21.78 -15.97 11.22
CA HIS A 367 22.40 -15.12 12.24
C HIS A 367 23.63 -14.41 11.67
N CYS A 368 23.68 -13.08 11.74
CA CYS A 368 24.89 -12.33 11.39
C CYS A 368 25.97 -12.57 12.44
N ARG A 369 27.16 -13.03 12.02
CA ARG A 369 28.30 -13.30 12.92
C ARG A 369 29.36 -12.19 12.95
N ASP A 370 29.18 -11.10 12.21
CA ASP A 370 30.13 -10.00 12.19
C ASP A 370 30.07 -9.19 13.50
N ARG A 371 31.15 -9.24 14.30
CA ARG A 371 31.30 -8.46 15.56
C ARG A 371 31.47 -6.95 15.33
N ARG A 372 31.61 -6.49 14.08
CA ARG A 372 31.53 -5.06 13.70
C ARG A 372 30.11 -4.60 13.43
N ALA A 373 29.14 -5.51 13.36
CA ALA A 373 27.77 -5.12 13.68
C ALA A 373 27.82 -4.59 15.13
N PRO A 374 27.37 -3.35 15.39
CA PRO A 374 27.63 -2.69 16.66
C PRO A 374 27.20 -3.60 17.84
N ALA A 375 28.16 -3.99 18.68
CA ALA A 375 27.93 -4.76 19.90
C ALA A 375 27.12 -3.99 20.95
N ASP A 376 26.86 -2.70 20.70
CA ASP A 376 26.13 -1.78 21.55
C ASP A 376 24.66 -1.61 21.14
N GLY A 377 24.11 -2.49 20.31
CA GLY A 377 22.69 -2.47 20.02
C GLY A 377 22.23 -1.15 19.40
N ARG A 378 23.05 -0.45 18.59
CA ARG A 378 22.60 0.72 17.80
C ARG A 378 21.70 0.37 16.61
N TRP A 379 20.95 -0.72 16.74
CA TRP A 379 19.68 -0.98 16.03
C TRP A 379 18.47 -1.00 16.98
N LEU A 380 18.73 -0.90 18.29
CA LEU A 380 17.79 -0.87 19.41
C LEU A 380 17.88 0.50 20.08
N CYS A 381 17.29 1.49 19.43
CA CYS A 381 16.77 2.63 20.19
C CYS A 381 15.54 2.11 20.98
N PRO A 382 15.16 2.65 22.15
CA PRO A 382 13.95 2.23 22.89
C PRO A 382 12.65 2.34 22.06
N SER A 383 12.73 2.95 20.88
CA SER A 383 11.79 2.80 19.75
C SER A 383 12.53 2.15 18.56
N LEU A 384 12.25 0.88 18.23
CA LEU A 384 12.88 0.17 17.10
C LEU A 384 12.70 0.97 15.79
N ARG A 385 13.75 1.67 15.37
CA ARG A 385 13.86 2.26 14.02
C ARG A 385 15.05 1.61 13.33
N PHE A 386 14.78 0.77 12.33
CA PHE A 386 15.79 0.31 11.39
C PHE A 386 15.84 1.29 10.22
N PHE A 387 17.03 1.82 9.92
CA PHE A 387 17.25 2.58 8.69
C PHE A 387 17.50 1.61 7.54
N GLY A 388 16.84 1.85 6.40
CA GLY A 388 16.86 0.95 5.24
C GLY A 388 18.24 0.54 4.72
N TYR A 389 19.28 1.38 4.81
CA TYR A 389 20.70 1.05 4.51
C TYR A 389 21.65 2.26 4.71
N ARG A 390 22.97 2.04 4.73
CA ARG A 390 24.02 3.04 4.40
C ARG A 390 24.48 2.79 2.96
N GLY A 391 24.71 3.84 2.16
CA GLY A 391 24.93 3.78 0.71
C GLY A 391 25.95 2.72 0.23
N CYS A 392 25.61 2.00 -0.84
CA CYS A 392 26.49 1.04 -1.56
C CYS A 392 27.17 1.73 -2.74
N ASP A 393 28.50 1.63 -2.85
CA ASP A 393 29.36 2.12 -3.96
C ASP A 393 29.21 1.32 -5.27
N CYS A 394 28.14 0.56 -5.40
CA CYS A 394 28.04 -0.59 -6.28
C CYS A 394 27.33 -0.28 -7.62
N HIS A 395 26.80 0.94 -7.83
CA HIS A 395 26.13 1.30 -9.09
C HIS A 395 25.94 2.82 -9.29
N PRO A 396 26.11 3.38 -10.52
CA PRO A 396 25.90 4.80 -10.84
C PRO A 396 24.44 5.22 -11.08
N ALA A 397 23.47 4.29 -11.01
CA ALA A 397 22.07 4.61 -11.29
C ALA A 397 21.32 5.08 -10.03
N LYS A 398 20.86 6.35 -10.09
CA LYS A 398 19.96 7.00 -9.14
C LYS A 398 18.56 6.37 -9.23
N GLU A 399 18.26 5.36 -8.41
CA GLU A 399 16.89 4.93 -8.04
C GLU A 399 17.03 3.75 -7.06
N ARG A 400 16.80 4.01 -5.76
CA ARG A 400 16.89 2.98 -4.69
C ARG A 400 15.77 3.20 -3.68
N PHE A 401 14.94 2.18 -3.45
CA PHE A 401 13.80 2.22 -2.52
C PHE A 401 14.24 2.00 -1.08
N SER A 402 13.55 2.68 -0.17
CA SER A 402 13.71 2.55 1.28
C SER A 402 12.48 1.84 1.85
N LEU A 403 12.68 0.84 2.72
CA LEU A 403 11.66 0.46 3.71
C LEU A 403 11.89 1.37 4.93
N ALA A 404 11.04 2.38 5.11
CA ALA A 404 11.05 3.21 6.31
C ALA A 404 9.87 2.80 7.19
N VAL A 405 10.16 2.18 8.34
CA VAL A 405 9.18 2.03 9.42
C VAL A 405 9.12 3.37 10.14
N PHE A 406 8.11 4.19 9.82
CA PHE A 406 7.90 5.47 10.49
C PHE A 406 7.36 5.24 11.91
N GLY A 407 8.15 5.62 12.91
CA GLY A 407 7.66 5.95 14.25
C GLY A 407 7.28 7.43 14.32
N SER A 408 6.10 7.74 14.86
CA SER A 408 5.65 9.09 15.17
C SER A 408 6.73 9.86 15.95
N PRO A 409 7.01 11.14 15.65
CA PRO A 409 7.56 12.04 16.66
C PRO A 409 6.46 12.30 17.68
N THR A 410 6.76 12.13 18.95
CA THR A 410 5.99 12.73 20.05
C THR A 410 6.26 14.23 20.02
N ILE A 411 5.17 15.01 19.88
CA ILE A 411 4.96 16.47 20.10
C ILE A 411 6.05 17.41 19.55
#